data_AF-A0A939NHK9-F1
#
_entry.id   AF-A0A939NHK9-F1
#
_cell.length_a   1.000
_cell.length_b   1.000
_cell.length_c   1.000
_cell.angle_alpha   90.00
_cell.angle_beta   90.00
_cell.angle_gamma   90.00
#
_symmetry.space_group_name_H-M   'P 1'
#
loop_
_entity.id
_entity.type
_entity.pdbx_description
1 polymer ?
#
loop_
_entity_poly.entity_id
_entity_poly.type
_entity_poly.pdbx_seq_one_letter_code
_entity_poly.pdbx_strand_id
1 'polypeptide(L)'
;MKVKDDGVPNYLPDNQIVRDDIADYIDAAQIFDKNCGDILNKLEKEGLLDNTVVITGDNGWAFPRAKATYMMQGTRSTCHYVE
;
A
#
# COMPACT_ATOMS: atom_id res chain seq x y z
N MET A 1 0.78 0.51 14.44
CA MET A 1 -0.50 -0.24 14.54
C MET A 1 -0.28 -1.61 15.20
N LYS A 2 -1.29 -2.31 15.75
CA LYS A 2 -1.11 -3.73 16.15
C LYS A 2 -1.52 -4.66 15.00
N VAL A 3 -0.59 -5.47 14.52
CA VAL A 3 -0.89 -6.53 13.55
C VAL A 3 -1.73 -7.61 14.23
N LYS A 4 -2.83 -8.01 13.58
CA LYS A 4 -3.70 -9.10 14.07
C LYS A 4 -2.92 -10.41 14.14
N ASP A 5 -3.42 -11.37 14.91
CA ASP A 5 -2.75 -12.66 15.10
C ASP A 5 -2.55 -13.40 13.76
N ASP A 6 -3.50 -13.29 12.84
CA ASP A 6 -3.46 -13.81 11.46
C ASP A 6 -2.83 -12.86 10.42
N GLY A 7 -2.27 -11.73 10.86
CA GLY A 7 -1.77 -10.67 10.00
C GLY A 7 -0.36 -10.89 9.43
N VAL A 8 0.33 -11.96 9.83
CA VAL A 8 1.65 -12.32 9.29
C VAL A 8 1.50 -13.40 8.23
N PRO A 9 1.87 -13.15 6.95
CA PRO A 9 1.82 -14.18 5.91
C PRO A 9 2.72 -15.38 6.24
N ASN A 10 2.24 -16.59 5.95
CA ASN A 10 2.92 -17.87 6.26
C ASN A 10 4.35 -18.03 5.71
N TYR A 11 4.76 -17.18 4.76
CA TYR A 11 6.11 -17.20 4.20
C TYR A 11 7.08 -16.23 4.90
N LEU A 12 6.61 -15.46 5.88
CA LEU A 12 7.42 -14.64 6.77
C LEU A 12 7.47 -15.29 8.16
N PRO A 13 8.58 -15.12 8.91
CA PRO A 13 8.65 -15.64 10.26
C PRO A 13 7.75 -14.84 11.20
N ASP A 14 6.89 -15.54 11.93
CA ASP A 14 5.99 -14.91 12.90
C ASP A 14 6.75 -14.61 14.22
N ASN A 15 7.38 -13.44 14.24
CA ASN A 15 8.07 -12.91 15.41
C ASN A 15 7.82 -11.40 15.55
N GLN A 16 8.20 -10.85 16.70
CA GLN A 16 7.92 -9.45 17.02
C GLN A 16 8.53 -8.48 15.99
N ILE A 17 9.76 -8.72 15.54
CA ILE A 17 10.46 -7.84 14.58
C ILE A 17 9.67 -7.75 13.27
N VAL A 18 9.24 -8.89 12.72
CA VAL A 18 8.47 -8.93 11.47
C VAL A 18 7.08 -8.31 11.64
N ARG A 19 6.44 -8.54 12.80
CA ARG A 19 5.14 -7.91 13.11
C ARG A 19 5.26 -6.39 13.18
N ASP A 20 6.34 -5.87 13.76
CA ASP A 20 6.61 -4.45 13.84
C ASP A 20 6.87 -3.86 12.44
N ASP A 21 7.68 -4.52 11.60
CA ASP A 21 7.90 -4.11 10.21
C ASP A 21 6.59 -4.06 9.40
N ILE A 22 5.70 -5.05 9.57
CA ILE A 22 4.38 -5.07 8.93
C ILE A 22 3.51 -3.92 9.46
N ALA A 23 3.53 -3.66 10.77
CA ALA A 23 2.80 -2.54 11.35
C ALA A 23 3.25 -1.20 10.77
N ASP A 24 4.55 -0.99 10.67
CA ASP A 24 5.15 0.24 10.11
C ASP A 24 4.78 0.41 8.64
N TYR A 25 4.80 -0.68 7.86
CA TYR A 25 4.35 -0.64 6.46
C TYR A 25 2.88 -0.22 6.33
N ILE A 26 1.99 -0.74 7.18
CA ILE A 26 0.57 -0.39 7.17
C ILE A 26 0.35 1.06 7.65
N ASP A 27 1.14 1.52 8.63
CA ASP A 27 1.09 2.92 9.07
C ASP A 27 1.55 3.87 7.95
N ALA A 28 2.60 3.51 7.20
CA ALA A 28 3.02 4.25 6.01
C ALA A 28 1.95 4.27 4.91
N ALA A 29 1.25 3.14 4.70
CA ALA A 29 0.15 3.06 3.74
C ALA A 29 -1.03 3.98 4.13
N GLN A 30 -1.35 4.11 5.42
CA GLN A 30 -2.37 5.04 5.90
C GLN A 30 -1.96 6.52 5.70
N ILE A 31 -0.68 6.83 5.90
CA ILE A 31 -0.16 8.18 5.62
C ILE A 31 -0.27 8.48 4.12
N PHE A 32 0.07 7.51 3.26
CA PHE A 32 -0.10 7.63 1.81
C PHE A 32 -1.57 7.86 1.43
N ASP A 33 -2.50 7.06 1.96
CA ASP A 33 -3.94 7.21 1.72
C ASP A 33 -4.46 8.60 2.11
N LYS A 34 -4.09 9.09 3.30
CA LYS A 34 -4.43 10.44 3.75
C LYS A 34 -3.92 11.50 2.77
N ASN A 35 -2.68 11.40 2.33
CA ASN A 35 -2.07 12.35 1.39
C ASN A 35 -2.76 12.31 0.02
N CYS A 36 -3.14 11.13 -0.47
CA CYS A 36 -3.96 10.99 -1.68
C CYS A 36 -5.30 11.70 -1.51
N GLY A 37 -6.00 11.48 -0.39
CA GLY A 37 -7.24 12.18 -0.06
C GLY A 37 -7.08 13.71 -0.05
N ASP A 38 -6.00 14.21 0.56
CA ASP A 38 -5.70 15.65 0.59
C ASP A 38 -5.49 16.23 -0.84
N ILE A 39 -4.84 15.49 -1.74
CA ILE A 39 -4.65 15.88 -3.15
C ILE A 39 -5.96 15.84 -3.92
N LEU A 40 -6.76 14.78 -3.78
CA LEU A 40 -8.05 14.64 -4.46
C LEU A 40 -9.02 15.74 -4.03
N ASN A 41 -9.10 16.02 -2.73
CA ASN A 41 -9.90 17.12 -2.18
C ASN A 41 -9.49 18.49 -2.74
N LYS A 42 -8.18 18.67 -3.02
CA LYS A 42 -7.69 19.90 -3.64
C LYS A 42 -8.14 19.99 -5.10
N LEU A 43 -8.00 18.91 -5.88
CA LEU A 43 -8.46 18.86 -7.27
C LEU A 43 -9.96 19.09 -7.38
N GLU A 44 -10.76 18.56 -6.46
CA GLU A 44 -12.20 18.78 -6.40
C GLU A 44 -12.54 20.26 -6.16
N LYS A 45 -11.89 20.89 -5.16
CA LYS A 45 -12.06 22.32 -4.86
C LYS A 45 -11.68 23.24 -6.01
N GLU A 46 -10.71 22.82 -6.83
CA GLU A 46 -10.26 23.55 -8.01
C GLU A 46 -11.10 23.22 -9.27
N GLY A 47 -12.07 22.30 -9.17
CA GLY A 47 -12.91 21.88 -10.30
C GLY A 47 -12.16 21.08 -11.37
N LEU A 48 -11.04 20.45 -11.01
CA LEU A 48 -10.15 19.72 -11.93
C LEU A 48 -10.29 18.21 -11.85
N LEU A 49 -10.94 17.70 -10.81
CA LEU A 49 -11.00 16.26 -10.51
C LEU A 49 -11.59 15.43 -11.67
N ASP A 50 -12.73 15.87 -12.23
CA ASP A 50 -13.44 15.14 -13.30
C ASP A 50 -12.63 14.95 -14.59
N ASN A 51 -11.56 15.73 -14.78
CA ASN A 51 -10.68 15.66 -15.95
C ASN A 51 -9.25 15.18 -15.58
N THR A 52 -9.10 14.48 -14.44
CA THR A 52 -7.82 13.99 -13.95
C THR A 52 -7.82 12.47 -13.83
N VAL A 53 -6.83 11.80 -14.43
CA VAL A 53 -6.60 10.36 -14.27
C VAL A 53 -5.59 10.11 -13.16
N VAL A 54 -5.92 9.20 -12.24
CA VAL A 54 -5.04 8.78 -11.13
C VAL A 54 -4.42 7.42 -11.43
N ILE A 55 -3.10 7.30 -11.25
CA ILE A 55 -2.35 6.05 -11.45
C ILE A 55 -1.46 5.83 -10.22
N THR A 56 -1.36 4.59 -9.74
CA THR A 56 -0.56 4.23 -8.55
C THR A 56 0.07 2.84 -8.66
N GLY A 57 1.12 2.62 -7.88
CA GLY A 57 1.78 1.32 -7.68
C GLY A 57 2.76 0.93 -8.81
N ASP A 58 3.98 0.54 -8.44
CA ASP A 58 5.01 0.04 -9.36
C ASP A 58 5.19 -1.50 -9.25
N ASN A 59 5.26 -2.02 -8.03
CA ASN A 59 5.44 -3.44 -7.69
C ASN A 59 4.62 -3.82 -6.45
N GLY A 60 4.69 -5.10 -6.05
CA GLY A 60 4.18 -5.57 -4.76
C GLY A 60 4.98 -5.04 -3.56
N TRP A 61 4.53 -5.37 -2.35
CA TRP A 61 5.10 -4.84 -1.10
C TRP A 61 6.57 -5.21 -0.84
N ALA A 62 7.25 -4.45 0.02
CA ALA A 62 8.70 -4.51 0.22
C ALA A 62 9.15 -5.55 1.26
N PHE A 63 8.72 -6.80 1.10
CA PHE A 63 9.05 -7.91 2.00
C PHE A 63 9.79 -9.05 1.29
N PRO A 64 10.46 -9.96 2.04
CA PRO A 64 11.04 -11.17 1.46
C PRO A 64 10.02 -11.94 0.61
N ARG A 65 10.48 -12.47 -0.54
CA ARG A 65 9.65 -13.14 -1.55
C ARG A 65 8.60 -12.25 -2.23
N ALA A 66 8.67 -10.93 -2.08
CA ALA A 66 7.82 -9.97 -2.76
C ALA A 66 8.62 -9.13 -3.76
N LYS A 67 8.76 -7.80 -3.56
CA LYS A 67 9.47 -6.90 -4.49
C LYS A 67 10.77 -7.51 -5.01
N ALA A 68 11.06 -7.29 -6.29
CA ALA A 68 12.19 -7.86 -7.02
C ALA A 68 12.13 -9.39 -7.25
N THR A 69 10.94 -9.99 -7.15
CA THR A 69 10.72 -11.40 -7.52
C THR A 69 9.54 -11.54 -8.47
N TYR A 70 9.50 -12.66 -9.21
CA TYR A 70 8.36 -13.04 -10.05
C TYR A 70 7.22 -13.73 -9.28
N MET A 71 7.32 -13.80 -7.95
CA MET A 71 6.26 -14.36 -7.12
C MET A 71 5.04 -13.44 -7.14
N MET A 72 3.86 -14.00 -6.91
CA MET A 72 2.60 -13.23 -6.88
C MET A 72 2.68 -12.01 -5.95
N GLN A 73 3.38 -12.13 -4.82
CA GLN A 73 3.53 -11.04 -3.84
C GLN A 73 4.45 -9.91 -4.34
N GLY A 74 5.33 -10.17 -5.31
CA GLY A 74 6.23 -9.18 -5.91
C GLY A 74 5.68 -8.49 -7.14
N THR A 75 4.82 -9.18 -7.90
CA THR A 75 4.25 -8.68 -9.16
C THR A 75 2.85 -8.10 -9.00
N ARG A 76 2.14 -8.41 -7.90
CA ARG A 76 0.82 -7.85 -7.62
C ARG A 76 0.94 -6.43 -7.05
N SER A 77 1.06 -5.46 -7.95
CA SER A 77 0.90 -4.04 -7.64
C SER A 77 -0.58 -3.71 -7.49
N THR A 78 -0.94 -2.95 -6.48
CA THR A 78 -2.28 -2.36 -6.38
C THR A 78 -2.32 -1.12 -7.27
N CYS A 79 -2.83 -1.26 -8.50
CA CYS A 79 -3.29 -0.14 -9.31
C CYS A 79 -4.81 -0.26 -9.42
N HIS A 80 -5.52 0.57 -8.65
CA HIS A 80 -6.96 0.71 -8.78
C HIS A 80 -7.23 1.90 -9.69
N TYR A 81 -7.79 1.66 -10.87
CA TYR A 81 -8.44 2.71 -11.64
C TYR A 81 -9.72 3.07 -10.88
N VAL A 82 -9.77 4.29 -10.37
CA VAL A 82 -10.98 4.85 -9.79
C VAL A 82 -11.72 5.49 -10.96
N GLU A 83 -12.83 4.87 -11.39
CA GLU A 83 -13.81 5.50 -12.29
C GLU A 83 -14.54 6.63 -11.57
#